data_AF-A0A960IJ05-F1
#
_entry.id   AF-A0A960IJ05-F1
#
_cell.length_a   1.000
_cell.length_b   1.000
_cell.length_c   1.000
_cell.angle_alpha   90.00
_cell.angle_beta   90.00
_cell.angle_gamma   90.00
#
_symmetry.space_group_name_H-M   'P 1'
#
loop_
_entity.id
_entity.type
_entity.pdbx_description
1 polymer ?
#
loop_
_entity_poly.entity_id
_entity_poly.type
_entity_poly.pdbx_seq_one_letter_code
_entity_poly.pdbx_strand_id
1 'polypeptide(L)' 'MSKFSPAELSAFLEEAARAHFEGEVIIEDLKPLSGGASQEMWSFVAIVGGDPRPCILRRDSA' A
#
# COMPACT_ATOMS: atom_id res chain seq x y z
N MET A 1 9.26 -3.09 -15.25
CA MET A 1 7.79 -3.07 -15.31
C MET A 1 7.28 -3.59 -13.99
N SER A 2 6.52 -2.79 -13.24
CA SER A 2 5.82 -3.28 -12.06
C SER A 2 4.96 -4.48 -12.46
N LYS A 3 4.99 -5.56 -11.68
CA LYS A 3 4.25 -6.79 -11.96
C LYS A 3 2.74 -6.67 -11.72
N PHE A 4 2.27 -5.55 -11.18
CA PHE A 4 0.88 -5.32 -10.80
C PHE A 4 0.40 -3.96 -11.30
N SER A 5 -0.86 -3.89 -11.72
CA SER A 5 -1.57 -2.63 -11.88
C SER A 5 -1.82 -1.98 -10.50
N PRO A 6 -2.06 -0.65 -10.44
CA PRO A 6 -2.40 0.02 -9.18
C PRO A 6 -3.63 -0.58 -8.49
N ALA A 7 -4.63 -1.03 -9.26
CA ALA A 7 -5.84 -1.65 -8.70
C ALA A 7 -5.55 -3.01 -8.04
N GLU A 8 -4.72 -3.85 -8.68
CA GLU A 8 -4.30 -5.13 -8.10
C GLU A 8 -3.49 -4.91 -6.82
N LEU A 9 -2.57 -3.95 -6.83
CA LEU A 9 -1.78 -3.60 -5.65
C LEU A 9 -2.66 -3.10 -4.50
N SER A 10 -3.68 -2.29 -4.79
CA SER A 10 -4.63 -1.81 -3.77
C SER A 10 -5.37 -2.99 -3.12
N ALA A 11 -5.88 -3.93 -3.91
CA ALA A 11 -6.59 -5.10 -3.39
C ALA A 11 -5.69 -5.98 -2.49
N PHE A 12 -4.42 -6.18 -2.88
CA PHE A 12 -3.46 -6.90 -2.03
C PHE A 12 -3.16 -6.15 -0.73
N LEU A 13 -3.05 -4.81 -0.79
CA LEU A 13 -2.82 -3.98 0.39
C LEU A 13 -4.01 -3.99 1.35
N GLU A 14 -5.24 -3.94 0.84
CA GLU A 14 -6.45 -4.04 1.66
C GLU A 14 -6.48 -5.35 2.43
N GLU A 15 -6.21 -6.48 1.76
CA GLU A 15 -6.19 -7.78 2.42
C GLU A 15 -5.12 -7.86 3.51
N ALA A 16 -3.89 -7.45 3.19
CA ALA A 16 -2.79 -7.43 4.15
C ALA A 16 -3.06 -6.49 5.33
N ALA A 17 -3.65 -5.32 5.07
CA ALA A 17 -3.96 -4.34 6.10
C ALA A 17 -5.11 -4.78 7.01
N ARG A 18 -6.15 -5.43 6.48
CA ARG A 18 -7.22 -6.04 7.28
C ARG A 18 -6.67 -7.09 8.24
N ALA A 19 -5.77 -7.95 7.76
CA ALA A 19 -5.11 -8.94 8.61
C ALA A 19 -4.21 -8.30 9.68
N HIS A 20 -3.53 -7.19 9.36
CA HIS A 20 -2.62 -6.51 10.29
C HIS A 20 -3.34 -5.67 11.36
N PHE A 21 -4.39 -4.95 10.98
CA PHE A 21 -5.13 -4.05 11.87
C PHE A 21 -6.34 -4.71 12.56
N GLU A 22 -6.62 -5.98 12.24
CA GLU A 22 -7.75 -6.74 12.81
C GLU A 22 -9.10 -6.01 12.68
N GLY A 23 -9.35 -5.42 11.50
CA GLY A 23 -10.54 -4.61 11.28
C GLY A 23 -10.77 -4.28 9.80
N GLU A 24 -11.87 -3.56 9.51
CA GLU A 24 -12.13 -3.04 8.18
C GLU A 24 -11.10 -1.96 7.83
N VAL A 25 -10.49 -2.11 6.65
CA VAL A 25 -9.48 -1.18 6.14
C VAL A 25 -9.78 -0.87 4.70
N ILE A 26 -9.78 0.42 4.37
CA ILE A 26 -9.88 0.93 3.00
C ILE A 26 -8.53 1.56 2.64
N ILE A 27 -8.04 1.29 1.44
CA ILE A 27 -6.80 1.88 0.93
C ILE A 27 -7.14 3.02 -0.02
N GLU A 28 -6.63 4.21 0.29
CA GLU A 28 -6.81 5.41 -0.51
C GLU A 28 -5.46 5.97 -0.97
N ASP A 29 -5.50 6.81 -2.01
CA ASP A 29 -4.37 7.61 -2.46
C ASP A 29 -3.07 6.83 -2.80
N LEU A 30 -3.20 5.57 -3.24
CA LEU A 30 -2.08 4.72 -3.62
C LEU A 30 -1.30 5.33 -4.81
N LYS A 31 -0.06 5.75 -4.54
CA LYS A 31 0.81 6.43 -5.50
C LYS A 31 2.22 5.83 -5.46
N PRO A 32 2.86 5.59 -6.61
CA PRO A 32 4.26 5.20 -6.63
C PRO A 32 5.13 6.37 -6.14
N LEU A 33 6.13 6.06 -5.31
CA LEU A 33 7.16 7.01 -4.91
C LEU A 33 8.39 6.80 -5.78
N SER A 34 8.79 7.85 -6.48
CA SER A 34 10.04 7.91 -7.23
C SER A 34 11.21 8.17 -6.26
N GLY A 35 11.72 7.11 -5.63
CA GLY A 35 12.98 7.11 -4.88
C GLY A 35 14.03 6.26 -5.61
N GLY A 36 15.26 6.77 -5.71
CA GLY A 36 16.30 6.33 -6.66
C GLY A 36 16.46 4.83 -6.91
N ALA A 37 16.57 4.50 -8.20
CA ALA A 37 17.10 3.31 -8.92
C ALA A 37 16.91 1.86 -8.39
N SER A 38 16.63 1.61 -7.11
CA SER A 38 16.75 0.27 -6.51
C SER A 38 15.49 -0.22 -5.79
N GLN A 39 14.54 0.64 -5.43
CA GLN A 39 13.39 0.22 -4.62
C GLN A 39 12.08 0.67 -5.23
N GLU A 40 11.16 -0.30 -5.35
CA GLU A 40 9.78 -0.02 -5.69
C GLU A 40 9.07 0.39 -4.38
N MET A 41 8.73 1.67 -4.28
CA MET A 41 8.07 2.25 -3.12
C MET A 41 6.73 2.83 -3.52
N TRP A 42 5.77 2.77 -2.59
CA TRP A 42 4.45 3.38 -2.75
C TRP A 42 4.03 4.05 -1.45
N SER A 43 3.33 5.17 -1.59
CA SER A 43 2.60 5.81 -0.49
C SER A 43 1.12 5.53 -0.63
N PHE A 44 0.42 5.34 0.48
CA PHE A 44 -1.03 5.22 0.53
C PHE A 44 -1.56 5.64 1.91
N VAL A 45 -2.86 5.82 2.02
CA VAL A 45 -3.56 6.04 3.30
C VAL A 45 -4.41 4.82 3.60
N ALA A 46 -4.24 4.23 4.78
CA ALA A 46 -5.12 3.19 5.30
C ALA A 46 -6.16 3.84 6.22
N ILE A 47 -7.45 3.74 5.88
CA ILE A 47 -8.54 4.17 6.76
C ILE A 47 -8.90 3.00 7.66
N VAL A 48 -8.54 3.07 8.94
CA VAL A 48 -8.76 2.00 9.93
C VAL A 48 -9.83 2.46 10.92
N GLY A 49 -11.03 1.90 10.85
CA GLY A 49 -12.14 2.31 11.71
C GLY A 49 -12.52 3.80 11.59
N GLY A 50 -12.28 4.40 10.41
CA GLY A 50 -12.50 5.82 10.15
C GLY A 50 -11.28 6.72 10.40
N ASP A 51 -10.23 6.21 11.03
CA ASP A 51 -9.01 6.97 11.30
C ASP A 51 -7.99 6.81 10.16
N PRO A 52 -7.56 7.91 9.51
CA PRO A 52 -6.58 7.86 8.43
C PRO A 52 -5.16 7.61 8.96
N ARG A 53 -4.48 6.60 8.40
CA ARG A 53 -3.09 6.24 8.71
C ARG A 53 -2.22 6.30 7.46
N PRO A 54 -1.35 7.32 7.33
CA PRO A 54 -0.39 7.39 6.24
C PRO A 54 0.61 6.23 6.31
N CYS A 55 0.80 5.53 5.19
CA CYS A 55 1.63 4.33 5.09
C CYS A 55 2.59 4.40 3.91
N ILE A 56 3.72 3.68 4.04
CA ILE A 56 4.70 3.48 2.97
C ILE A 56 4.88 1.97 2.78
N LEU A 57 4.64 1.50 1.56
CA LEU A 57 5.05 0.16 1.14
C LEU A 57 6.46 0.25 0.58
N ARG A 58 7.37 -0.52 1.16
CA ARG A 58 8.72 -0.74 0.62
C ARG A 58 8.85 -2.19 0.19
N ARG A 59 9.08 -2.42 -1.09
CA ARG A 59 9.33 -3.76 -1.61
C ARG A 59 10.83 -3.95 -1.79
N ASP A 60 11.43 -4.72 -0.91
CA ASP A 60 12.81 -5.14 -1.07
C ASP A 60 12.83 -6.19 -2.20
N SER A 61 13.66 -5.97 -3.23
CA SER A 61 13.89 -6.95 -4.28
C SER A 61 14.76 -8.06 -3.69
N ALA A 62 14.15 -9.20 -3.37
CA ALA A 62 14.84 -10.43 -2.99
C ALA A 62 15.70 -10.97 -4.13
#